data_AF-A0A3N5M3Y0-F1
#
_entry.id   AF-A0A3N5M3Y0-F1
#
_cell.length_a   1.000
_cell.length_b   1.000
_cell.length_c   1.000
_cell.angle_alpha   90.00
_cell.angle_beta   90.00
_cell.angle_gamma   90.00
#
_symmetry.space_group_name_H-M   'P 1'
#
loop_
_entity.id
_entity.type
_entity.pdbx_description
1 polymer ?
#
loop_
_entity_poly.entity_id
_entity_poly.type
_entity_poly.pdbx_seq_one_letter_code
_entity_poly.pdbx_strand_id
1 'polypeptide(L)'
;MHRVRPAGFLSAFWIAVCLALSLVGFAIASPAKAAGPDPVVYAVLFYSPTCGHCEKVINEELPPLLEKYGDQLQILKVNVTDELGGELYRKAKESRGLDSLGVPALFIGDDLLVGDIDIPASLPGIVESGLGTGGIDWPPIPDLDGYIRSGSGSIARPVSLAQVTETPPEDDSGIIAEEEDLDPLFLRRFK
;
A
#
# COMPACT_ATOMS: atom_id res chain seq x y z
N MET A 1 21.43 -0.51 85.81
CA MET A 1 20.74 -1.38 84.82
C MET A 1 20.77 -0.69 83.46
N HIS A 2 21.80 -0.93 82.65
CA HIS A 2 21.93 -0.36 81.30
C HIS A 2 21.47 -1.41 80.28
N ARG A 3 20.32 -1.16 79.63
CA ARG A 3 19.82 -2.00 78.55
C ARG A 3 20.35 -1.44 77.23
N VAL A 4 21.41 -2.07 76.72
CA VAL A 4 21.99 -1.75 75.42
C VAL A 4 20.98 -2.18 74.34
N ARG A 5 20.50 -1.24 73.52
CA ARG A 5 19.65 -1.54 72.36
C ARG A 5 20.54 -1.99 71.20
N PRO A 6 20.34 -3.17 70.60
CA PRO A 6 21.17 -3.63 69.49
C PRO A 6 20.82 -2.83 68.22
N ALA A 7 21.74 -1.99 67.77
CA ALA A 7 21.60 -1.12 66.60
C ALA A 7 21.67 -1.86 65.24
N GLY A 8 21.81 -3.19 65.23
CA GLY A 8 22.06 -3.96 64.00
C GLY A 8 20.81 -4.35 63.19
N PHE A 9 19.63 -4.43 63.81
CA PHE A 9 18.44 -4.98 63.14
C PHE A 9 17.76 -4.03 62.16
N LEU A 10 17.89 -2.72 62.37
CA LEU A 10 17.27 -1.72 61.49
C LEU A 10 18.01 -1.61 60.15
N SER A 11 19.34 -1.77 60.14
CA SER A 11 20.16 -1.66 58.93
C SER A 11 19.95 -2.85 57.98
N ALA A 12 19.87 -4.07 58.52
CA ALA A 12 19.66 -5.28 57.73
C ALA A 12 18.27 -5.31 57.05
N PHE A 13 17.25 -4.77 57.71
CA PHE A 13 15.89 -4.72 57.18
C PHE A 13 15.77 -3.74 56.00
N TRP A 14 16.41 -2.57 56.10
CA TRP A 14 16.42 -1.59 55.01
C TRP A 14 17.24 -2.05 53.80
N ILE A 15 18.37 -2.75 54.03
CA ILE A 15 19.16 -3.35 52.94
C ILE A 15 18.34 -4.42 52.20
N ALA A 16 17.63 -5.29 52.92
CA ALA A 16 16.78 -6.32 52.31
C ALA A 16 15.61 -5.72 51.50
N VAL A 17 14.99 -4.64 51.99
CA VAL A 17 13.92 -3.93 51.27
C VAL A 17 14.46 -3.26 49.99
N CYS A 18 15.62 -2.62 50.04
CA CYS A 18 16.25 -2.03 48.84
C CYS A 18 16.66 -3.10 47.82
N LEU A 19 17.17 -4.25 48.27
CA LEU A 19 17.56 -5.36 47.40
C LEU A 19 16.32 -6.00 46.74
N ALA A 20 15.20 -6.10 47.46
CA ALA A 20 13.92 -6.56 46.93
C ALA A 20 13.32 -5.57 45.91
N LEU A 21 13.34 -4.26 46.19
CA LEU A 21 12.87 -3.24 45.23
C LEU A 21 13.73 -3.21 43.96
N SER A 22 15.04 -3.41 44.08
CA SER A 22 15.94 -3.45 42.92
C SER A 22 15.74 -4.68 42.04
N LEU A 23 15.26 -5.81 42.59
CA LEU A 23 14.90 -7.01 41.83
C LEU A 23 13.55 -6.87 41.10
N VAL A 24 12.60 -6.11 41.66
CA VAL A 24 11.29 -5.87 41.02
C VAL A 24 11.39 -4.88 39.87
N GLY A 25 12.31 -3.91 39.93
CA GLY A 25 12.51 -2.91 38.86
C GLY A 25 13.14 -3.45 37.57
N PHE A 26 13.84 -4.59 37.61
CA PHE A 26 14.54 -5.15 36.44
C PHE A 26 13.67 -6.04 35.54
N ALA A 27 12.45 -6.36 35.97
CA ALA A 27 11.54 -7.25 35.23
C ALA A 27 10.65 -6.54 34.19
N ILE A 28 10.66 -5.21 34.12
CA ILE A 28 10.07 -4.44 33.02
C ILE A 28 11.09 -4.28 31.90
N ALA A 29 11.55 -5.41 31.36
CA ALA A 29 12.15 -5.43 30.04
C ALA A 29 11.05 -5.09 29.03
N SER A 30 11.08 -3.87 28.47
CA SER A 30 10.25 -3.53 27.31
C SER A 30 10.41 -4.64 26.27
N PRO A 31 9.32 -5.15 25.66
CA PRO A 31 9.49 -6.08 24.56
C PRO A 31 10.28 -5.34 23.49
N ALA A 32 11.49 -5.82 23.19
CA ALA A 32 12.19 -5.38 22.01
C ALA A 32 11.24 -5.65 20.84
N LYS A 33 10.79 -4.60 20.14
CA LYS A 33 10.10 -4.76 18.85
C LYS A 33 11.03 -5.64 18.02
N ALA A 34 10.61 -6.87 17.76
CA ALA A 34 11.32 -7.74 16.85
C ALA A 34 11.53 -6.94 15.55
N ALA A 35 12.74 -6.91 15.03
CA ALA A 35 13.06 -6.33 13.74
C ALA A 35 12.45 -7.22 12.64
N GLY A 36 11.12 -7.18 12.55
CA GLY A 36 10.39 -7.66 11.39
C GLY A 36 10.44 -6.62 10.28
N PRO A 37 9.99 -6.97 9.06
CA PRO A 37 9.77 -5.99 8.01
C PRO A 37 8.90 -4.84 8.52
N ASP A 38 9.15 -3.63 8.01
CA ASP A 38 8.33 -2.46 8.35
C ASP A 38 6.86 -2.75 8.08
N PRO A 39 5.93 -2.25 8.92
CA PRO A 39 4.50 -2.48 8.72
C PRO A 39 4.07 -1.93 7.36
N VAL A 40 3.28 -2.72 6.62
CA VAL A 40 2.76 -2.34 5.30
C VAL A 40 1.24 -2.39 5.33
N VAL A 41 0.62 -1.41 4.68
CA VAL A 41 -0.81 -1.34 4.42
C VAL A 41 -1.06 -1.66 2.95
N TYR A 42 -1.83 -2.72 2.72
CA TYR A 42 -2.23 -3.15 1.39
C TYR A 42 -3.68 -2.79 1.09
N ALA A 43 -3.93 -2.31 -0.13
CA ALA A 43 -5.27 -2.01 -0.60
C ALA A 43 -5.45 -2.43 -2.06
N VAL A 44 -6.70 -2.66 -2.47
CA VAL A 44 -7.07 -2.99 -3.86
C VAL A 44 -8.00 -1.91 -4.39
N LEU A 45 -7.57 -1.21 -5.43
CA LEU A 45 -8.36 -0.21 -6.14
C LEU A 45 -8.91 -0.80 -7.44
N PHE A 46 -10.22 -0.95 -7.51
CA PHE A 46 -10.93 -1.24 -8.74
C PHE A 46 -11.26 0.06 -9.48
N TYR A 47 -10.86 0.14 -10.74
CA TYR A 47 -11.03 1.34 -11.56
C TYR A 47 -11.42 0.98 -13.00
N SER A 48 -11.87 1.98 -13.76
CA SER A 48 -12.02 1.91 -15.21
C SER A 48 -11.27 3.08 -15.85
N PRO A 49 -10.54 2.86 -16.96
CA PRO A 49 -9.78 3.91 -17.64
C PRO A 49 -10.66 4.97 -18.31
N THR A 50 -11.97 4.73 -18.47
CA THR A 50 -12.91 5.67 -19.10
C THR A 50 -13.80 6.40 -18.07
N CYS A 51 -13.48 6.30 -16.78
CA CYS A 51 -14.24 6.94 -15.70
C CYS A 51 -13.50 8.16 -15.14
N GLY A 52 -14.05 9.36 -15.31
CA GLY A 52 -13.42 10.61 -14.85
C GLY A 52 -13.12 10.66 -13.34
N HIS A 53 -13.96 10.06 -12.49
CA HIS A 53 -13.68 9.96 -11.05
C HIS A 53 -12.49 9.02 -10.75
N CYS A 54 -12.29 7.98 -11.56
CA CYS A 54 -11.12 7.11 -11.44
C CYS A 54 -9.84 7.86 -11.83
N GLU A 55 -9.89 8.63 -12.92
CA GLU A 55 -8.74 9.43 -13.38
C GLU A 55 -8.30 10.41 -12.30
N LYS A 56 -9.24 11.14 -11.68
CA LYS A 56 -8.93 12.06 -10.58
C LYS A 56 -8.29 11.35 -9.39
N VAL A 57 -8.88 10.24 -8.92
CA VAL A 57 -8.30 9.48 -7.80
C VAL A 57 -6.89 8.99 -8.12
N ILE A 58 -6.68 8.41 -9.31
CA ILE A 58 -5.40 7.80 -9.67
C ILE A 58 -4.30 8.84 -9.94
N ASN A 59 -4.64 9.96 -10.57
CA ASN A 59 -3.66 10.91 -11.07
C ASN A 59 -3.46 12.13 -10.17
N GLU A 60 -4.41 12.44 -9.29
CA GLU A 60 -4.37 13.65 -8.44
C GLU A 60 -4.34 13.29 -6.96
N GLU A 61 -5.22 12.38 -6.51
CA GLU A 61 -5.43 12.14 -5.07
C GLU A 61 -4.47 11.10 -4.48
N LEU A 62 -4.23 9.99 -5.17
CA LEU A 62 -3.36 8.91 -4.67
C LEU A 62 -1.85 9.22 -4.74
N PRO A 63 -1.30 9.91 -5.76
CA PRO A 63 0.13 10.19 -5.83
C PRO A 63 0.73 10.83 -4.56
N PRO A 64 0.16 11.92 -3.99
CA PRO A 64 0.73 12.50 -2.77
C PRO A 64 0.67 11.56 -1.56
N LEU A 65 -0.29 10.62 -1.51
CA LEU A 65 -0.36 9.62 -0.45
C LEU A 65 0.72 8.54 -0.64
N LEU A 66 0.92 8.08 -1.86
CA LEU A 66 1.98 7.10 -2.18
C LEU A 66 3.38 7.69 -1.90
N GLU A 67 3.58 8.98 -2.18
CA GLU A 67 4.81 9.70 -1.83
C GLU A 67 4.98 9.83 -0.31
N LYS A 68 3.92 10.21 0.41
CA LYS A 68 3.95 10.39 1.87
C LYS A 68 4.30 9.10 2.61
N TYR A 69 3.70 7.98 2.23
CA TYR A 69 3.85 6.71 2.95
C TYR A 69 4.93 5.79 2.38
N GLY A 70 5.37 6.03 1.14
CA GLY A 70 6.41 5.26 0.49
C GLY A 70 6.03 3.77 0.37
N ASP A 71 6.98 2.87 0.64
CA ASP A 71 6.76 1.42 0.56
C ASP A 71 5.79 0.85 1.61
N GLN A 72 5.39 1.66 2.60
CA GLN A 72 4.43 1.27 3.63
C GLN A 72 2.98 1.33 3.16
N LEU A 73 2.70 1.92 1.99
CA LEU A 73 1.39 1.87 1.33
C LEU A 73 1.54 1.24 -0.05
N GLN A 74 0.87 0.11 -0.28
CA GLN A 74 0.85 -0.57 -1.58
C GLN A 74 -0.58 -0.77 -2.05
N ILE A 75 -0.89 -0.23 -3.23
CA ILE A 75 -2.25 -0.29 -3.79
C ILE A 75 -2.23 -1.10 -5.08
N LEU A 76 -2.85 -2.27 -5.11
CA LEU A 76 -3.09 -3.01 -6.36
C LEU A 76 -4.19 -2.31 -7.15
N LYS A 77 -3.86 -1.78 -8.32
CA LYS A 77 -4.84 -1.23 -9.27
C LYS A 77 -5.34 -2.36 -10.18
N VAL A 78 -6.65 -2.53 -10.22
CA VAL A 78 -7.37 -3.54 -11.00
C VAL A 78 -8.30 -2.84 -11.98
N ASN A 79 -8.03 -2.99 -13.26
CA ASN A 79 -8.91 -2.49 -14.30
C ASN A 79 -10.13 -3.42 -14.46
N VAL A 80 -11.33 -2.92 -14.18
CA VAL A 80 -12.56 -3.71 -14.24
C VAL A 80 -13.04 -3.98 -15.67
N THR A 81 -12.45 -3.34 -16.68
CA THR A 81 -12.80 -3.59 -18.09
C THR A 81 -12.07 -4.81 -18.65
N ASP A 82 -11.03 -5.29 -17.98
CA ASP A 82 -10.29 -6.49 -18.37
C ASP A 82 -11.02 -7.74 -17.87
N GLU A 83 -10.86 -8.87 -18.56
CA GLU A 83 -11.59 -10.11 -18.21
C GLU A 83 -11.30 -10.57 -16.78
N LEU A 84 -10.02 -10.71 -16.42
CA LEU A 84 -9.61 -11.12 -15.07
C LEU A 84 -9.94 -10.06 -14.02
N GLY A 85 -9.80 -8.77 -14.35
CA GLY A 85 -10.09 -7.68 -13.43
C GLY A 85 -11.57 -7.54 -13.14
N GLY A 86 -12.42 -7.70 -14.16
CA GLY A 86 -13.87 -7.73 -14.03
C GLY A 86 -14.37 -8.94 -13.24
N GLU A 87 -13.76 -10.12 -13.42
CA GLU A 87 -14.07 -11.29 -12.60
C GLU A 87 -13.71 -11.07 -11.13
N LEU A 88 -12.50 -10.55 -10.85
CA LEU A 88 -12.09 -10.24 -9.48
C LEU A 88 -13.00 -9.18 -8.86
N TYR A 89 -13.42 -8.17 -9.61
CA TYR A 89 -14.35 -7.15 -9.15
C TYR A 89 -15.71 -7.73 -8.79
N ARG A 90 -16.24 -8.66 -9.60
CA ARG A 90 -17.47 -9.39 -9.28
C ARG A 90 -17.32 -10.18 -7.97
N LYS A 91 -16.23 -10.93 -7.80
CA LYS A 91 -15.94 -11.68 -6.56
C LYS A 91 -15.82 -10.77 -5.34
N ALA A 92 -15.21 -9.59 -5.49
CA ALA A 92 -15.07 -8.59 -4.42
C ALA A 92 -16.42 -8.00 -3.98
N LYS A 93 -17.34 -7.75 -4.93
CA LYS A 93 -18.71 -7.32 -4.59
C LYS A 93 -19.48 -8.43 -3.87
N GLU A 94 -19.39 -9.65 -4.38
CA GLU A 94 -20.06 -10.81 -3.80
C GLU A 94 -19.58 -11.10 -2.37
N SER A 95 -18.28 -10.95 -2.09
CA SER A 95 -17.75 -11.14 -0.72
C SER A 95 -18.26 -10.11 0.29
N ARG A 96 -18.75 -8.96 -0.18
CA ARG A 96 -19.41 -7.93 0.64
C ARG A 96 -20.94 -8.00 0.58
N GLY A 97 -21.52 -8.95 -0.15
CA GLY A 97 -22.97 -9.07 -0.33
C GLY A 97 -23.57 -7.88 -1.10
N LEU A 98 -22.79 -7.27 -2.00
CA LEU A 98 -23.22 -6.10 -2.78
C LEU A 98 -23.67 -6.52 -4.19
N ASP A 99 -24.90 -6.18 -4.54
CA ASP A 99 -25.40 -6.37 -5.92
C ASP A 99 -24.82 -5.34 -6.89
N SER A 100 -24.55 -4.13 -6.40
CA SER A 100 -24.03 -3.00 -7.18
C SER A 100 -22.95 -2.25 -6.40
N LEU A 101 -21.88 -1.89 -7.10
CA LEU A 101 -20.78 -1.07 -6.62
C LEU A 101 -20.23 -0.28 -7.80
N GLY A 102 -20.03 1.03 -7.61
CA GLY A 102 -19.42 1.91 -8.60
C GLY A 102 -17.89 1.91 -8.52
N VAL A 103 -17.23 2.43 -9.54
CA VAL A 103 -15.79 2.70 -9.54
C VAL A 103 -15.54 4.22 -9.48
N PRO A 104 -14.45 4.71 -8.85
CA PRO A 104 -13.41 3.91 -8.18
C PRO A 104 -13.89 3.31 -6.86
N ALA A 105 -13.49 2.06 -6.58
CA ALA A 105 -13.77 1.37 -5.32
C ALA A 105 -12.46 0.82 -4.74
N LEU A 106 -12.14 1.22 -3.51
CA LEU A 106 -10.92 0.83 -2.81
C LEU A 106 -11.27 -0.04 -1.60
N PHE A 107 -10.74 -1.26 -1.59
CA PHE A 107 -10.85 -2.19 -0.49
C PHE A 107 -9.55 -2.15 0.33
N ILE A 108 -9.66 -1.98 1.65
CA ILE A 108 -8.52 -1.91 2.57
C ILE A 108 -8.92 -2.56 3.89
N GLY A 109 -8.29 -3.68 4.25
CA GLY A 109 -8.76 -4.52 5.36
C GLY A 109 -10.24 -4.86 5.23
N ASP A 110 -11.02 -4.49 6.24
CA ASP A 110 -12.48 -4.66 6.28
C ASP A 110 -13.26 -3.45 5.73
N ASP A 111 -12.59 -2.36 5.38
CA ASP A 111 -13.23 -1.14 4.87
C ASP A 111 -13.41 -1.19 3.35
N LEU A 112 -14.38 -0.40 2.87
CA LEU A 112 -14.67 -0.18 1.46
C LEU A 112 -14.92 1.31 1.25
N LEU A 113 -14.04 1.97 0.50
CA LEU A 113 -14.14 3.38 0.15
C LEU A 113 -14.56 3.53 -1.32
N VAL A 114 -15.47 4.45 -1.61
CA VAL A 114 -16.04 4.57 -2.97
C VAL A 114 -16.05 6.03 -3.45
N GLY A 115 -15.54 6.24 -4.66
CA GLY A 115 -15.55 7.54 -5.33
C GLY A 115 -14.38 8.45 -4.95
N ASP A 116 -14.33 9.60 -5.60
CA ASP A 116 -13.27 10.61 -5.49
C ASP A 116 -13.44 11.58 -4.30
N ILE A 117 -14.42 11.34 -3.44
CA ILE A 117 -14.65 12.12 -2.22
C ILE A 117 -14.23 11.30 -1.00
N ASP A 118 -14.74 10.07 -0.89
CA ASP A 118 -14.50 9.22 0.28
C ASP A 118 -13.07 8.67 0.31
N ILE A 119 -12.54 8.22 -0.84
CA ILE A 119 -11.17 7.69 -0.93
C ILE A 119 -10.14 8.70 -0.38
N PRO A 120 -10.03 9.94 -0.89
CA PRO A 120 -9.02 10.89 -0.37
C PRO A 120 -9.30 11.33 1.07
N ALA A 121 -10.55 11.36 1.51
CA ALA A 121 -10.90 11.80 2.86
C ALA A 121 -10.56 10.76 3.94
N SER A 122 -10.84 9.48 3.65
CA SER A 122 -10.81 8.39 4.64
C SER A 122 -9.49 7.61 4.60
N LEU A 123 -8.91 7.40 3.41
CA LEU A 123 -7.71 6.57 3.24
C LEU A 123 -6.53 7.00 4.13
N PRO A 124 -6.17 8.29 4.27
CA PRO A 124 -5.02 8.70 5.08
C PRO A 124 -5.12 8.25 6.54
N GLY A 125 -6.31 8.39 7.15
CA GLY A 125 -6.53 8.00 8.54
C GLY A 125 -6.48 6.49 8.75
N ILE A 126 -7.00 5.71 7.80
CA ILE A 126 -6.94 4.24 7.84
C ILE A 126 -5.48 3.77 7.72
N VAL A 127 -4.70 4.36 6.82
CA VAL A 127 -3.27 4.04 6.65
C VAL A 127 -2.50 4.36 7.93
N GLU A 128 -2.67 5.55 8.50
CA GLU A 128 -1.99 5.96 9.74
C GLU A 128 -2.35 5.03 10.91
N SER A 129 -3.62 4.67 11.05
CA SER A 129 -4.08 3.71 12.06
C SER A 129 -3.46 2.32 11.83
N GLY A 130 -3.52 1.82 10.59
CA GLY A 130 -2.98 0.51 10.21
C GLY A 130 -1.49 0.38 10.49
N LEU A 131 -0.70 1.38 10.09
CA LEU A 131 0.73 1.41 10.37
C LEU A 131 1.02 1.47 11.89
N GLY A 132 0.18 2.16 12.66
CA GLY A 132 0.24 2.17 14.12
C GLY A 132 -0.01 0.81 14.78
N THR A 133 -0.76 -0.07 14.12
CA THR A 133 -1.14 -1.41 14.64
C THR A 133 -0.39 -2.57 14.00
N GLY A 134 0.61 -2.31 13.15
CA GLY A 134 1.47 -3.34 12.56
C GLY A 134 1.22 -3.63 11.07
N GLY A 135 0.42 -2.82 10.39
CA GLY A 135 0.06 -2.96 8.98
C GLY A 135 -1.38 -3.42 8.78
N ILE A 136 -1.79 -3.49 7.52
CA ILE A 136 -3.07 -4.05 7.09
C ILE A 136 -2.76 -4.98 5.92
N ASP A 137 -3.08 -6.27 6.08
CA ASP A 137 -2.91 -7.27 5.03
C ASP A 137 -3.84 -7.02 3.84
N TRP A 138 -3.58 -7.72 2.73
CA TRP A 138 -4.45 -7.69 1.56
C TRP A 138 -5.91 -7.95 1.95
N PRO A 139 -6.88 -7.17 1.41
CA PRO A 139 -8.29 -7.35 1.75
C PRO A 139 -8.75 -8.76 1.35
N PRO A 140 -9.67 -9.37 2.11
CA PRO A 140 -10.11 -10.76 1.91
C PRO A 140 -11.03 -10.90 0.68
N ILE A 141 -10.48 -10.66 -0.51
CA ILE A 141 -11.17 -10.80 -1.80
C ILE A 141 -10.88 -12.21 -2.33
N PRO A 142 -11.92 -13.01 -2.63
CA PRO A 142 -11.72 -14.34 -3.21
C PRO A 142 -10.87 -14.28 -4.48
N ASP A 143 -9.85 -15.15 -4.56
CA ASP A 143 -8.94 -15.30 -5.70
C ASP A 143 -7.98 -14.11 -5.98
N LEU A 144 -7.80 -13.21 -5.00
CA LEU A 144 -6.85 -12.10 -5.11
C LEU A 144 -5.40 -12.57 -5.34
N ASP A 145 -4.96 -13.61 -4.62
CA ASP A 145 -3.61 -14.16 -4.81
C ASP A 145 -3.40 -14.74 -6.23
N GLY A 146 -4.45 -15.35 -6.79
CA GLY A 146 -4.44 -15.87 -8.16
C GLY A 146 -4.27 -14.75 -9.17
N TYR A 147 -5.03 -13.65 -8.98
CA TYR A 147 -4.91 -12.46 -9.79
C TYR A 147 -3.52 -11.81 -9.68
N ILE A 148 -2.97 -11.64 -8.47
CA ILE A 148 -1.62 -11.07 -8.29
C ILE A 148 -0.56 -11.91 -9.00
N ARG A 149 -0.61 -13.25 -8.88
CA ARG A 149 0.33 -14.15 -9.55
C ARG A 149 0.21 -14.12 -11.08
N SER A 150 -0.94 -13.75 -11.62
CA SER A 150 -1.13 -13.63 -13.07
C SER A 150 -0.39 -12.42 -13.67
N GLY A 151 0.00 -11.44 -12.85
CA GLY A 151 0.62 -10.20 -13.32
C GLY A 151 -0.33 -9.25 -14.05
N SER A 152 -1.65 -9.52 -14.04
CA SER A 152 -2.64 -8.72 -14.78
C SER A 152 -2.93 -7.34 -14.15
N GLY A 153 -2.53 -7.10 -12.91
CA GLY A 153 -2.70 -5.81 -12.23
C GLY A 153 -1.39 -5.07 -12.01
N SER A 154 -1.48 -3.80 -11.64
CA SER A 154 -0.30 -2.96 -11.34
C SER A 154 -0.33 -2.55 -9.88
N ILE A 155 0.72 -2.88 -9.12
CA ILE A 155 0.90 -2.38 -7.76
C ILE A 155 1.43 -0.95 -7.85
N ALA A 156 0.63 0.02 -7.44
CA ALA A 156 1.08 1.37 -7.22
C ALA A 156 1.97 1.40 -5.97
N ARG A 157 3.22 1.78 -6.18
CA ARG A 157 4.27 2.01 -5.18
C ARG A 157 4.96 3.33 -5.55
N PRO A 158 5.64 4.00 -4.61
CA PRO A 158 6.59 5.04 -5.02
C PRO A 158 7.53 4.47 -6.09
N VAL A 159 7.77 5.24 -7.16
CA VAL A 159 8.82 4.91 -8.13
C VAL A 159 10.14 4.95 -7.37
N SER A 160 10.65 3.79 -6.99
CA SER A 160 11.95 3.70 -6.34
C SER A 160 13.02 4.16 -7.33
N LEU A 161 13.83 5.14 -6.92
CA LEU A 161 15.00 5.59 -7.69
C LEU A 161 15.97 4.45 -8.03
N ALA A 162 15.88 3.29 -7.36
CA ALA A 162 16.66 2.10 -7.69
C ALA A 162 16.22 1.40 -9.00
N GLN A 163 15.01 1.66 -9.51
CA GLN A 163 14.50 1.05 -10.75
C GLN A 163 14.78 1.88 -12.01
N VAL A 164 15.37 3.07 -11.89
CA VAL A 164 15.85 3.86 -13.03
C VAL A 164 17.32 3.49 -13.31
N THR A 165 17.58 2.20 -13.51
CA THR A 165 18.84 1.73 -14.11
C THR A 165 18.55 0.60 -15.10
N GLU A 166 17.54 0.77 -15.94
CA GLU A 166 17.47 0.02 -17.19
C GLU A 166 17.49 1.05 -18.32
N THR A 167 18.69 1.21 -18.87
CA THR A 167 18.96 1.92 -20.11
C THR A 167 18.02 1.38 -21.19
N PRO A 168 17.21 2.25 -21.85
CA PRO A 168 16.44 1.83 -23.03
C PRO A 168 17.38 1.20 -24.07
N PRO A 169 17.01 0.09 -24.73
CA PRO A 169 17.75 -0.36 -25.89
C PRO A 169 17.68 0.74 -26.96
N GLU A 170 18.84 1.26 -27.34
CA GLU A 170 19.02 2.01 -28.59
C GLU A 170 18.62 1.07 -29.73
N ASP A 171 17.41 1.24 -30.24
CA ASP A 171 16.98 0.65 -31.51
C ASP A 171 17.61 1.47 -32.65
N ASP A 172 18.82 1.05 -33.01
CA ASP A 172 19.44 1.31 -34.31
C ASP A 172 18.66 0.54 -35.38
N SER A 173 17.63 1.18 -35.94
CA SER A 173 17.04 0.78 -37.20
C SER A 173 17.07 1.95 -38.16
N GLY A 174 18.14 1.97 -38.96
CA GLY A 174 18.30 2.81 -40.13
C GLY A 174 17.10 2.68 -41.08
N ILE A 175 16.43 3.81 -41.31
CA ILE A 175 15.49 3.96 -42.42
C ILE A 175 16.30 4.37 -43.65
N ILE A 176 16.54 3.38 -44.50
CA ILE A 176 16.84 3.53 -45.92
C ILE A 176 15.66 4.27 -46.57
N ALA A 177 15.93 5.44 -47.13
CA ALA A 177 15.01 6.14 -48.00
C ALA A 177 14.96 5.43 -49.36
N GLU A 178 13.86 4.74 -49.64
CA GLU A 178 13.45 4.44 -51.01
C GLU A 178 12.40 5.48 -51.42
N GLU A 179 12.76 6.29 -52.42
CA GLU A 179 11.89 7.23 -53.13
C GLU A 179 10.80 6.45 -53.88
N GLU A 180 9.59 6.39 -53.32
CA GLU A 180 8.39 6.02 -54.09
C GLU A 180 7.91 7.22 -54.91
N ASP A 181 8.40 7.25 -56.15
CA ASP A 181 7.70 7.59 -57.40
C ASP A 181 6.37 8.34 -57.25
N LEU A 182 6.43 9.66 -57.35
CA LEU A 182 5.28 10.54 -57.46
C LEU A 182 4.64 10.38 -58.85
N ASP A 183 3.58 9.58 -58.91
CA ASP A 183 2.73 9.40 -60.09
C ASP A 183 2.16 10.77 -60.58
N PRO A 184 2.52 11.24 -61.78
CA PRO A 184 2.13 12.55 -62.29
C PRO A 184 0.63 12.65 -62.66
N LEU A 185 -0.15 11.57 -62.52
CA LEU A 185 -1.60 11.59 -62.78
C LEU A 185 -2.44 12.25 -61.67
N PHE A 186 -1.94 12.33 -60.43
CA PHE A 186 -2.74 12.83 -59.31
C PHE A 186 -2.94 14.36 -59.31
N LEU A 187 -2.03 15.12 -59.93
CA LEU A 187 -2.08 16.59 -59.96
C LEU A 187 -3.05 17.19 -61.00
N ARG A 188 -3.74 16.37 -61.81
CA ARG A 188 -4.76 16.86 -62.77
C ARG A 188 -6.19 16.80 -62.25
N ARG A 189 -6.42 16.35 -61.01
CA ARG A 189 -7.78 16.19 -60.45
C ARG A 189 -8.32 17.43 -59.73
N PHE A 190 -7.49 18.46 -59.54
CA PHE A 190 -7.88 19.70 -58.83
C PHE A 190 -7.71 20.95 -59.68
N LYS A 191 -8.34 20.97 -60.86
CA LYS A 191 -8.68 22.22 -61.56
C LYS A 191 -10.00 22.12 -62.30
#